data_AF-A0A1I0V2I8-F1
#
_entry.id   AF-A0A1I0V2I8-F1
#
_cell.length_a   1.000
_cell.length_b   1.000
_cell.length_c   1.000
_cell.angle_alpha   90.00
_cell.angle_beta   90.00
_cell.angle_gamma   90.00
#
_symmetry.space_group_name_H-M   'P 1'
#
loop_
_entity.id
_entity.type
_entity.pdbx_description
1 polymer ?
#
loop_
_entity_poly.entity_id
_entity_poly.type
_entity_poly.pdbx_seq_one_letter_code
_entity_poly.pdbx_strand_id
1 'polypeptide(L)'
;MGKKYIISKERQEGIEQKLYNFYDKEKKIKSLKHKIEYIKKQIQQIQSEKMDYVGYKSPSWDEKVQTSSSNTSYAETELIRIEERKEKRINTLKDHIEEIEDIILNIEMDNSILEYNIVYLEEDIKKLLKMLYKDKRTETSIGRELNLDQSVINKRKSNILGIIANWEDLGVRK
;
A
#
# COMPACT_ATOMS: atom_id res chain seq x y z
N MET A 1 23.20 -14.17 -31.63
CA MET A 1 22.81 -12.82 -32.08
C MET A 1 21.53 -12.44 -31.37
N GLY A 2 21.59 -11.59 -30.33
CA GLY A 2 20.42 -11.19 -29.55
C GLY A 2 19.49 -10.27 -30.36
N LYS A 3 18.19 -10.53 -30.33
CA LYS A 3 17.18 -9.65 -30.94
C LYS A 3 17.30 -8.25 -30.32
N LYS A 4 17.40 -7.23 -31.17
CA LYS A 4 17.44 -5.83 -30.75
C LYS A 4 16.00 -5.35 -30.63
N TYR A 5 15.51 -5.23 -29.39
CA TYR A 5 14.16 -4.75 -29.12
C TYR A 5 14.14 -3.23 -29.21
N ILE A 6 13.62 -2.69 -30.30
CA ILE A 6 13.41 -1.26 -30.46
C ILE A 6 11.99 -0.96 -29.97
N ILE A 7 11.90 -0.28 -28.83
CA ILE A 7 10.63 0.15 -28.22
C ILE A 7 10.55 1.68 -28.27
N SER A 8 9.32 2.23 -28.35
CA SER A 8 9.11 3.68 -28.37
C SER A 8 9.61 4.33 -27.08
N LYS A 9 9.93 5.62 -27.14
CA LYS A 9 10.41 6.38 -25.97
C LYS A 9 9.39 6.38 -24.84
N GLU A 10 8.11 6.61 -25.16
CA GLU A 10 7.00 6.56 -24.20
C GLU A 10 6.91 5.19 -23.51
N ARG A 11 7.09 4.10 -24.28
CA ARG A 11 7.09 2.74 -23.73
C ARG A 11 8.29 2.50 -22.82
N GLN A 12 9.46 3.06 -23.14
CA GLN A 12 10.63 3.01 -22.24
C GLN A 12 10.30 3.69 -20.92
N GLU A 13 9.82 4.92 -20.95
CA GLU A 13 9.47 5.71 -19.77
C GLU A 13 8.46 4.98 -18.87
N GLY A 14 7.44 4.33 -19.46
CA GLY A 14 6.47 3.51 -18.72
C GLY A 14 7.10 2.32 -17.98
N ILE A 15 8.04 1.62 -18.63
CA ILE A 15 8.74 0.47 -18.02
C ILE A 15 9.70 0.94 -16.93
N GLU A 16 10.40 2.06 -17.15
CA GLU A 16 11.24 2.66 -16.12
C GLU A 16 10.45 3.02 -14.88
N GLN A 17 9.26 3.61 -15.05
CA GLN A 17 8.38 3.93 -13.93
C GLN A 17 7.95 2.67 -13.17
N LYS A 18 7.67 1.57 -13.86
CA LYS A 18 7.40 0.26 -13.24
C LYS A 18 8.59 -0.27 -12.47
N LEU A 19 9.81 -0.16 -13.00
CA LEU A 19 11.04 -0.57 -12.31
C LEU A 19 11.30 0.26 -11.05
N TYR A 20 11.10 1.59 -11.09
CA TYR A 20 11.15 2.42 -9.90
C TYR A 20 10.11 1.97 -8.87
N ASN A 21 8.86 1.74 -9.30
CA ASN A 21 7.81 1.25 -8.42
C ASN A 21 8.15 -0.11 -7.81
N PHE A 22 8.73 -1.02 -8.58
CA PHE A 22 9.17 -2.34 -8.15
C PHE A 22 10.20 -2.27 -7.02
N TYR A 23 11.24 -1.45 -7.18
CA TYR A 23 12.26 -1.33 -6.14
C TYR A 23 11.79 -0.52 -4.92
N ASP A 24 10.82 0.38 -5.09
CA ASP A 24 10.20 1.14 -4.00
C ASP A 24 9.03 0.39 -3.32
N LYS A 25 8.57 -0.76 -3.85
CA LYS A 25 7.36 -1.46 -3.40
C LYS A 25 7.41 -1.86 -1.92
N GLU A 26 8.53 -2.42 -1.47
CA GLU A 26 8.71 -2.87 -0.09
C GLU A 26 8.59 -1.71 0.90
N LYS A 27 9.16 -0.56 0.56
CA LYS A 27 9.06 0.66 1.36
C LYS A 27 7.60 1.15 1.44
N LYS A 28 6.88 1.13 0.32
CA LYS A 28 5.46 1.50 0.27
C LYS A 28 4.60 0.55 1.12
N ILE A 29 4.75 -0.76 0.92
CA ILE A 29 4.02 -1.80 1.67
C ILE A 29 4.31 -1.66 3.18
N LYS A 30 5.57 -1.44 3.57
CA LYS A 30 5.94 -1.25 4.99
C LYS A 30 5.24 -0.03 5.60
N SER A 31 5.17 1.08 4.87
CA SER A 31 4.44 2.27 5.32
C SER A 31 2.94 2.01 5.49
N LEU A 32 2.34 1.27 4.56
CA LEU A 32 0.91 0.90 4.61
C LEU A 32 0.62 -0.04 5.80
N LYS A 33 1.48 -1.05 6.03
CA LYS A 33 1.36 -1.95 7.18
C LYS A 33 1.47 -1.20 8.52
N HIS A 34 2.37 -0.23 8.63
CA HIS A 34 2.46 0.63 9.82
C HIS A 34 1.17 1.46 10.02
N LYS A 35 0.53 1.93 8.94
CA LYS A 35 -0.77 2.61 9.01
C LYS A 35 -1.87 1.67 9.53
N ILE A 36 -1.91 0.42 9.07
CA ILE A 36 -2.84 -0.60 9.58
C ILE A 36 -2.61 -0.82 11.09
N GLU A 37 -1.35 -0.98 11.54
CA GLU A 37 -1.04 -1.15 12.96
C GLU A 37 -1.53 0.03 13.81
N TYR A 38 -1.37 1.26 13.32
CA TYR A 38 -1.89 2.45 13.98
C TYR A 38 -3.42 2.44 14.08
N ILE A 39 -4.13 2.05 13.02
CA ILE A 39 -5.59 1.93 13.03
C ILE A 39 -6.04 0.83 14.02
N LYS A 40 -5.37 -0.32 14.03
CA LYS A 40 -5.64 -1.41 14.99
C LYS A 40 -5.50 -0.95 16.45
N LYS A 41 -4.49 -0.14 16.76
CA LYS A 41 -4.34 0.48 18.08
C LYS A 41 -5.49 1.42 18.43
N GLN A 42 -5.99 2.20 17.47
CA GLN A 42 -7.16 3.06 17.69
C GLN A 42 -8.43 2.24 17.96
N ILE A 43 -8.65 1.14 17.23
CA ILE A 43 -9.78 0.24 17.49
C ILE A 43 -9.70 -0.33 18.91
N GLN A 44 -8.52 -0.81 19.32
CA GLN A 44 -8.31 -1.31 20.69
C GLN A 44 -8.57 -0.24 21.75
N GLN A 45 -8.15 1.00 21.49
CA GLN A 45 -8.42 2.12 22.40
C GLN A 45 -9.93 2.35 22.56
N ILE A 46 -10.68 2.45 21.45
CA ILE A 46 -12.14 2.65 21.47
C ILE A 46 -12.84 1.50 22.22
N GLN A 47 -12.41 0.27 22.00
CA GLN A 47 -12.96 -0.91 22.68
C GLN A 47 -12.64 -0.93 24.18
N SER A 48 -11.51 -0.37 24.59
CA SER A 48 -11.09 -0.29 26.00
C SER A 48 -11.72 0.88 26.78
N GLU A 49 -12.31 1.86 26.09
CA GLU A 49 -13.00 2.99 26.71
C GLU A 49 -14.21 2.51 27.51
N LYS A 50 -14.05 2.42 28.83
CA LYS A 50 -15.14 2.13 29.75
C LYS A 50 -16.22 3.22 29.66
N MET A 51 -17.48 2.81 29.60
CA MET A 51 -18.61 3.71 29.85
C MET A 51 -18.59 4.09 31.33
N ASP A 52 -18.37 5.37 31.63
CA ASP A 52 -18.47 5.87 32.99
C ASP A 52 -19.96 6.06 33.32
N TYR A 53 -20.53 5.13 34.10
CA TYR A 53 -21.94 5.11 34.51
C TYR A 53 -22.32 6.25 35.48
N VAL A 54 -21.36 7.05 35.92
CA VAL A 54 -21.45 7.90 37.13
C VAL A 54 -22.23 9.20 36.93
N GLY A 55 -22.61 9.54 35.69
CA GLY A 55 -23.34 10.78 35.37
C GLY A 55 -24.87 10.70 35.44
N TYR A 56 -25.45 9.49 35.40
CA TYR A 56 -26.90 9.30 35.42
C TYR A 56 -27.39 9.12 36.85
N LYS A 57 -27.43 10.23 37.60
CA LYS A 57 -28.14 10.22 38.89
C LYS A 57 -29.60 9.85 38.62
N SER A 58 -30.05 8.77 39.25
CA SER A 58 -31.46 8.40 39.32
C SER A 58 -32.26 9.63 39.76
N PRO A 59 -33.40 9.97 39.11
CA PRO A 59 -34.26 11.04 39.58
C PRO A 59 -34.57 10.81 41.06
N SER A 60 -34.36 11.83 41.89
CA SER A 60 -34.76 11.76 43.29
C SER A 60 -36.26 11.50 43.35
N TRP A 61 -36.69 10.70 44.33
CA TRP A 61 -38.06 10.24 44.56
C TRP A 61 -39.16 11.33 44.65
N ASP A 62 -38.82 12.61 44.55
CA ASP A 62 -39.72 13.76 44.60
C ASP A 62 -40.28 14.22 43.23
N GLU A 63 -39.78 13.72 42.10
CA GLU A 63 -40.35 14.07 40.78
C GLU A 63 -41.46 13.10 40.38
N LYS A 64 -42.71 13.61 40.32
CA LYS A 64 -43.85 12.91 39.72
C LYS A 64 -43.64 12.81 38.19
N VAL A 65 -42.99 11.75 37.74
CA VAL A 65 -42.81 11.48 36.31
C VAL A 65 -44.05 10.77 35.77
N GLN A 66 -44.81 11.45 34.90
CA GLN A 66 -45.80 10.79 34.05
C GLN A 66 -45.05 9.83 33.12
N THR A 67 -45.29 8.53 33.28
CA THR A 67 -44.64 7.48 32.48
C THR A 67 -45.23 7.48 31.07
N SER A 68 -44.44 7.90 30.08
CA SER A 68 -44.70 7.57 28.68
C SER A 68 -44.56 6.06 28.46
N SER A 69 -45.32 5.49 27.53
CA SER A 69 -45.46 4.04 27.28
C SER A 69 -44.20 3.34 26.74
N SER A 70 -43.04 4.00 26.74
CA SER A 70 -41.75 3.42 26.38
C SER A 70 -40.98 3.14 27.67
N ASN A 71 -40.79 1.87 27.99
CA ASN A 71 -40.18 1.38 29.22
C ASN A 71 -38.65 1.61 29.31
N THR A 72 -38.08 2.59 28.59
CA THR A 72 -36.65 2.90 28.56
C THR A 72 -36.37 4.30 29.10
N SER A 73 -35.46 4.39 30.07
CA SER A 73 -35.00 5.65 30.64
C SER A 73 -34.20 6.48 29.62
N TYR A 74 -34.23 7.82 29.75
CA TYR A 74 -33.37 8.71 28.96
C TYR A 74 -31.89 8.33 29.07
N ALA A 75 -31.48 7.90 30.26
CA ALA A 75 -30.13 7.40 30.52
C ALA A 75 -29.77 6.18 29.68
N GLU A 76 -30.67 5.21 29.58
CA GLU A 76 -30.48 4.00 28.79
C GLU A 76 -30.42 4.31 27.29
N THR A 77 -31.27 5.25 26.84
CA THR A 77 -31.30 5.69 25.44
C THR A 77 -29.99 6.34 25.02
N GLU A 78 -29.41 7.20 25.86
CA GLU A 78 -28.12 7.84 25.55
C GLU A 78 -26.95 6.85 25.64
N LEU A 79 -26.98 5.87 26.55
CA LEU A 79 -25.98 4.80 26.57
C LEU A 79 -26.01 3.97 25.27
N ILE A 80 -27.20 3.59 24.79
CA ILE A 80 -27.35 2.90 23.50
C ILE A 80 -26.76 3.74 22.36
N ARG A 81 -27.05 5.04 22.31
CA ARG A 81 -26.52 5.94 21.28
C ARG A 81 -25.00 6.06 21.30
N ILE A 82 -24.39 6.12 22.49
CA ILE A 82 -22.93 6.19 22.62
C ILE A 82 -22.30 4.89 22.11
N GLU A 83 -22.89 3.74 22.44
CA GLU A 83 -22.38 2.44 21.98
C GLU A 83 -22.52 2.28 20.46
N GLU A 84 -23.67 2.64 19.89
CA GLU A 84 -23.87 2.64 18.43
C GLU A 84 -22.86 3.54 17.70
N ARG A 85 -22.50 4.69 18.28
CA ARG A 85 -21.47 5.58 17.70
C ARG A 85 -20.09 4.95 17.74
N LYS A 86 -19.73 4.26 18.84
CA LYS A 86 -18.46 3.53 18.95
C LYS A 86 -18.40 2.41 17.91
N GLU A 87 -19.47 1.63 17.77
CA GLU A 87 -19.56 0.54 16.80
C GLU A 87 -19.39 1.06 15.37
N LYS A 88 -20.12 2.12 15.00
CA LYS A 88 -19.98 2.77 13.68
C LYS A 88 -18.54 3.21 13.43
N ARG A 89 -17.89 3.84 14.42
CA ARG A 89 -16.49 4.28 14.28
C ARG A 89 -15.53 3.11 14.11
N ILE A 90 -15.72 2.01 14.85
CA ILE A 90 -14.91 0.80 14.69
C ILE A 90 -15.08 0.22 13.29
N ASN A 91 -16.32 0.15 12.78
CA ASN A 91 -16.59 -0.38 11.45
C ASN A 91 -15.92 0.48 10.36
N THR A 92 -16.05 1.80 10.41
CA THR A 92 -15.33 2.69 9.47
C THR A 92 -13.80 2.49 9.51
N LEU A 93 -13.22 2.25 10.71
CA LEU A 93 -11.79 1.97 10.82
C LEU A 93 -11.41 0.60 10.24
N LYS A 94 -12.31 -0.40 10.29
CA LYS A 94 -12.10 -1.70 9.64
C LYS A 94 -12.18 -1.58 8.13
N ASP A 95 -13.14 -0.83 7.61
CA ASP A 95 -13.27 -0.56 6.17
C ASP A 95 -11.98 0.09 5.64
N HIS A 96 -11.42 1.06 6.37
CA HIS A 96 -10.13 1.64 6.02
C HIS A 96 -8.95 0.65 6.07
N ILE A 97 -8.99 -0.38 6.92
CA ILE A 97 -7.97 -1.45 6.92
C ILE A 97 -8.10 -2.26 5.63
N GLU A 98 -9.31 -2.66 5.27
CA GLU A 98 -9.61 -3.43 4.06
C GLU A 98 -9.15 -2.67 2.80
N GLU A 99 -9.47 -1.39 2.69
CA GLU A 99 -8.98 -0.54 1.60
C GLU A 99 -7.44 -0.51 1.49
N ILE A 100 -6.74 -0.45 2.64
CA ILE A 100 -5.27 -0.46 2.63
C ILE A 100 -4.73 -1.84 2.23
N GLU A 101 -5.37 -2.92 2.68
CA GLU A 101 -5.02 -4.29 2.31
C GLU A 101 -5.21 -4.53 0.81
N ASP A 102 -6.28 -4.02 0.21
CA ASP A 102 -6.50 -4.02 -1.24
C ASP A 102 -5.41 -3.25 -1.99
N ILE A 103 -4.98 -2.09 -1.48
CA ILE A 103 -3.86 -1.34 -2.07
C ILE A 103 -2.57 -2.16 -2.02
N ILE A 104 -2.28 -2.85 -0.91
CA ILE A 104 -1.10 -3.72 -0.79
C ILE A 104 -1.19 -4.86 -1.83
N LEU A 105 -2.34 -5.52 -1.92
CA LEU A 105 -2.58 -6.61 -2.85
C LEU A 105 -2.39 -6.17 -4.31
N ASN A 106 -2.91 -5.00 -4.68
CA ASN A 106 -2.71 -4.41 -6.01
C ASN A 106 -1.23 -4.13 -6.29
N ILE A 107 -0.49 -3.57 -5.32
CA ILE A 107 0.97 -3.36 -5.46
C ILE A 107 1.69 -4.70 -5.68
N GLU A 108 1.34 -5.74 -4.94
CA GLU A 108 1.96 -7.06 -5.09
C GLU A 108 1.62 -7.69 -6.45
N MET A 109 0.36 -7.62 -6.89
CA MET A 109 -0.09 -8.11 -8.20
C MET A 109 0.60 -7.39 -9.35
N ASP A 110 0.66 -6.06 -9.34
CA ASP A 110 1.30 -5.25 -10.38
C ASP A 110 2.80 -5.58 -10.54
N ASN A 111 3.44 -6.02 -9.45
CA ASN A 111 4.87 -6.34 -9.43
C ASN A 111 5.17 -7.83 -9.59
N SER A 112 4.17 -8.71 -9.61
CA SER A 112 4.33 -10.16 -9.61
C SER A 112 5.12 -10.67 -10.83
N ILE A 113 4.82 -10.17 -12.03
CA ILE A 113 5.49 -10.54 -13.28
C ILE A 113 6.97 -10.10 -13.24
N LEU A 114 7.24 -8.88 -12.77
CA LEU A 114 8.61 -8.37 -12.64
C LEU A 114 9.39 -9.16 -11.60
N GLU A 115 8.77 -9.49 -10.47
CA GLU A 115 9.37 -10.28 -9.40
C GLU A 115 9.79 -11.66 -9.89
N TYR A 116 8.90 -12.36 -10.59
CA TYR A 116 9.20 -13.67 -11.17
C TYR A 116 10.34 -13.59 -12.18
N ASN A 117 10.27 -12.65 -13.14
CA ASN A 117 11.23 -12.60 -14.24
C ASN A 117 12.61 -12.06 -13.85
N ILE A 118 12.67 -11.08 -12.94
CA ILE A 118 13.95 -10.51 -12.48
C ILE A 118 14.80 -11.56 -11.78
N VAL A 119 14.20 -12.52 -11.06
CA VAL A 119 14.93 -13.61 -10.39
C VAL A 119 15.75 -14.45 -11.37
N TYR A 120 15.29 -14.62 -12.60
CA TYR A 120 15.97 -15.42 -13.63
C TYR A 120 16.94 -14.61 -14.52
N LEU A 121 17.05 -13.30 -14.31
CA LEU A 121 18.05 -12.50 -15.01
C LEU A 121 19.47 -12.85 -14.56
N GLU A 122 20.42 -12.64 -15.47
CA GLU A 122 21.85 -12.68 -15.16
C GLU A 122 22.21 -11.67 -14.07
N GLU A 123 23.20 -12.01 -13.24
CA GLU A 123 23.56 -11.21 -12.06
C GLU A 123 24.04 -9.80 -12.43
N ASP A 124 24.78 -9.67 -13.54
CA ASP A 124 25.23 -8.37 -14.05
C ASP A 124 24.06 -7.45 -14.43
N ILE A 125 22.98 -8.03 -14.97
CA ILE A 125 21.77 -7.30 -15.33
C ILE A 125 21.03 -6.87 -14.06
N LYS A 126 20.87 -7.77 -13.09
CA LYS A 126 20.26 -7.45 -11.78
C LYS A 126 21.02 -6.33 -11.08
N LYS A 127 22.35 -6.38 -11.07
CA LYS A 127 23.20 -5.35 -10.48
C LYS A 127 22.99 -4.01 -11.16
N LEU A 128 22.97 -3.98 -12.50
CA LEU A 128 22.72 -2.75 -13.25
C LEU A 128 21.32 -2.17 -12.97
N LEU A 129 20.28 -3.01 -12.96
CA LEU A 129 18.91 -2.60 -12.61
C LEU A 129 18.83 -2.01 -11.20
N LYS A 130 19.51 -2.64 -10.22
CA LYS A 130 19.59 -2.13 -8.85
C LYS A 130 20.25 -0.75 -8.79
N MET A 131 21.40 -0.58 -9.44
CA MET A 131 22.10 0.71 -9.47
C MET A 131 21.25 1.81 -10.11
N LEU A 132 20.54 1.49 -11.20
CA LEU A 132 19.70 2.44 -11.93
C LEU A 132 18.43 2.81 -11.17
N TYR A 133 17.67 1.83 -10.70
CA TYR A 133 16.28 2.04 -10.27
C TYR A 133 16.09 1.95 -8.74
N LYS A 134 16.90 1.14 -8.04
CA LYS A 134 16.88 1.09 -6.57
C LYS A 134 17.72 2.23 -5.98
N ASP A 135 18.96 2.34 -6.43
CA ASP A 135 19.92 3.31 -5.91
C ASP A 135 19.81 4.67 -6.64
N LYS A 136 19.01 4.74 -7.72
CA LYS A 136 18.68 5.95 -8.47
C LYS A 136 19.92 6.67 -9.00
N ARG A 137 20.95 5.91 -9.40
CA ARG A 137 22.22 6.45 -9.89
C ARG A 137 22.15 6.76 -11.37
N THR A 138 22.89 7.80 -11.77
CA THR A 138 23.00 8.20 -13.18
C THR A 138 23.90 7.24 -13.96
N GLU A 139 23.64 7.10 -15.26
CA GLU A 139 24.41 6.24 -16.16
C GLU A 139 25.88 6.64 -16.23
N THR A 140 26.18 7.94 -16.09
CA THR A 140 27.55 8.45 -15.99
C THR A 140 28.25 7.98 -14.71
N SER A 141 27.57 8.00 -13.57
CA SER A 141 28.13 7.51 -12.29
C SER A 141 28.40 6.01 -12.35
N ILE A 142 27.46 5.24 -12.90
CA ILE A 142 27.59 3.80 -13.08
C ILE A 142 28.74 3.47 -14.04
N GLY A 143 28.83 4.20 -15.16
CA GLY A 143 29.91 4.05 -16.13
C GLY A 143 31.28 4.23 -15.49
N ARG A 144 31.46 5.28 -14.67
CA ARG A 144 32.72 5.52 -13.94
C ARG A 144 33.08 4.37 -12.99
N GLU A 145 32.12 3.82 -12.26
CA GLU A 145 32.40 2.70 -11.34
C GLU A 145 32.75 1.41 -12.08
N LEU A 146 32.10 1.15 -13.22
CA LEU A 146 32.32 -0.07 -14.00
C LEU A 146 33.45 0.06 -15.02
N ASN A 147 34.14 1.21 -15.09
CA ASN A 147 35.10 1.56 -16.14
C ASN A 147 34.53 1.37 -17.56
N LEU A 148 33.28 1.83 -17.76
CA LEU A 148 32.55 1.77 -19.03
C LEU A 148 32.10 3.16 -19.46
N ASP A 149 32.06 3.38 -20.77
CA ASP A 149 31.47 4.58 -21.33
C ASP A 149 29.96 4.63 -21.06
N GLN A 150 29.44 5.85 -20.83
CA GLN A 150 28.01 6.08 -20.65
C GLN A 150 27.18 5.53 -21.83
N SER A 151 27.71 5.60 -23.06
CA SER A 151 27.05 5.09 -24.25
C SER A 151 26.83 3.57 -24.20
N VAL A 152 27.74 2.81 -23.56
CA VAL A 152 27.61 1.36 -23.36
C VAL A 152 26.53 1.07 -22.33
N ILE A 153 26.51 1.82 -21.22
CA ILE A 153 25.45 1.71 -20.20
C ILE A 153 24.08 2.01 -20.80
N ASN A 154 23.94 3.07 -21.58
CA ASN A 154 22.69 3.41 -22.27
C ASN A 154 22.21 2.29 -23.20
N LYS A 155 23.11 1.71 -23.99
CA LYS A 155 22.77 0.56 -24.86
C LYS A 155 22.30 -0.65 -24.04
N ARG A 156 22.99 -0.98 -22.94
CA ARG A 156 22.60 -2.08 -22.05
C ARG A 156 21.22 -1.81 -21.44
N LYS A 157 21.00 -0.61 -20.91
CA LYS A 157 19.72 -0.14 -20.37
C LYS A 157 18.59 -0.30 -21.38
N SER A 158 18.73 0.25 -22.60
CA SER A 158 17.70 0.11 -23.64
C SER A 158 17.39 -1.34 -24.00
N ASN A 159 18.41 -2.22 -24.07
CA ASN A 159 18.21 -3.64 -24.32
C ASN A 159 17.42 -4.31 -23.20
N ILE A 160 17.75 -4.02 -21.93
CA ILE A 160 17.06 -4.56 -20.76
C ILE A 160 15.59 -4.11 -20.75
N LEU A 161 15.34 -2.82 -21.00
CA LEU A 161 13.97 -2.29 -21.10
C LEU A 161 13.17 -2.99 -22.21
N GLY A 162 13.81 -3.29 -23.34
CA GLY A 162 13.18 -4.06 -24.41
C GLY A 162 12.85 -5.51 -24.04
N ILE A 163 13.69 -6.17 -23.25
CA ILE A 163 13.42 -7.52 -22.72
C ILE A 163 12.22 -7.48 -21.77
N ILE A 164 12.20 -6.50 -20.85
CA ILE A 164 11.12 -6.33 -19.88
C ILE A 164 9.80 -6.01 -20.59
N ALA A 165 9.83 -5.14 -21.61
CA ALA A 165 8.66 -4.83 -22.43
C ALA A 165 8.01 -6.10 -23.02
N ASN A 166 8.84 -7.03 -23.48
CA ASN A 166 8.39 -8.28 -24.09
C ASN A 166 7.76 -9.25 -23.08
N TRP A 167 8.14 -9.19 -21.80
CA TRP A 167 7.47 -9.99 -20.76
C TRP A 167 6.02 -9.57 -20.58
N GLU A 168 5.75 -8.27 -20.65
CA GLU A 168 4.38 -7.75 -20.57
C GLU A 168 3.57 -8.20 -21.79
N ASP A 169 4.16 -8.15 -22.99
CA ASP A 169 3.49 -8.58 -24.22
C ASP A 169 3.18 -10.09 -24.21
N LEU A 170 4.05 -10.92 -23.62
CA LEU A 170 3.84 -12.37 -23.50
C LEU A 170 2.82 -12.72 -22.41
N GLY A 171 2.76 -11.96 -21.32
CA GLY A 171 1.74 -12.12 -20.27
C GLY A 171 0.34 -11.66 -20.69
N VAL A 172 0.23 -10.83 -21.75
CA VAL A 172 -1.03 -10.27 -22.26
C VAL A 172 -1.63 -11.06 -23.44
N ARG A 173 -0.92 -12.05 -23.99
CA ARG A 173 -1.49 -12.95 -25.01
C ARG A 173 -2.55 -13.88 -24.38
N LYS A 174 -3.79 -13.40 -24.36
CA LYS A 174 -5.00 -14.23 -24.30
C LYS A 174 -5.18 -15.01 -25.61
#